data_AF-A0A3B9NYX6-F1
#
_entry.id   AF-A0A3B9NYX6-F1
#
_cell.length_a   1.000
_cell.length_b   1.000
_cell.length_c   1.000
_cell.angle_alpha   90.00
_cell.angle_beta   90.00
_cell.angle_gamma   90.00
#
_symmetry.space_group_name_H-M   'P 1'
#
loop_
_entity.id
_entity.type
_entity.pdbx_description
1 polymer ?
#
loop_
_entity_poly.entity_id
_entity_poly.type
_entity_poly.pdbx_seq_one_letter_code
_entity_poly.pdbx_strand_id
1 'polypeptide(L)' 'IQTVMRRYNIENAYDKLKELTRGKGGINKESLAAFIQTLNIPASEKQRLQALSPETYTGKAAELAKRI' A
#
# COMPACT_ATOMS: atom_id res chain seq x y z
N ILE A 1 -1.59 0.68 2.08
CA ILE A 1 -0.50 -0.15 2.65
C ILE A 1 -0.48 -0.10 4.18
N GLN A 2 -0.37 1.07 4.81
CA GLN A 2 -0.37 1.22 6.28
C GLN A 2 -1.50 0.47 6.99
N THR A 3 -2.73 0.51 6.45
CA THR A 3 -3.88 -0.20 7.05
C THR A 3 -3.70 -1.72 7.05
N VAL A 4 -3.11 -2.28 5.99
CA VAL A 4 -2.80 -3.71 5.91
C VAL A 4 -1.71 -4.07 6.92
N MET A 5 -0.68 -3.23 7.04
CA MET A 5 0.36 -3.43 8.06
C MET A 5 -0.22 -3.44 9.48
N ARG A 6 -1.14 -2.52 9.80
CA ARG A 6 -1.86 -2.51 11.08
C ARG A 6 -2.71 -3.76 11.30
N ARG A 7 -3.38 -4.26 10.26
CA ARG A 7 -4.17 -5.50 10.31
C ARG A 7 -3.33 -6.71 10.73
N TYR A 8 -2.06 -6.74 10.35
CA TYR A 8 -1.12 -7.81 10.67
C TYR A 8 -0.22 -7.49 11.88
N ASN A 9 -0.59 -6.51 12.72
CA ASN A 9 0.18 -6.10 13.90
C ASN A 9 1.65 -5.76 13.59
N ILE A 10 1.94 -5.22 12.40
CA ILE A 10 3.28 -4.71 12.10
C ILE A 10 3.47 -3.40 12.87
N GLU A 11 4.46 -3.41 13.76
CA GLU A 11 4.86 -2.24 14.54
C GLU A 11 5.36 -1.10 13.66
N ASN A 12 5.15 0.14 14.13
CA ASN A 12 5.64 1.36 13.49
C ASN A 12 5.25 1.47 12.00
N ALA A 13 4.06 0.98 11.65
CA ALA A 13 3.59 0.94 10.25
C ALA A 13 3.57 2.31 9.58
N TYR A 14 3.25 3.36 10.34
CA TYR A 14 3.29 4.73 9.86
C TYR A 14 4.73 5.18 9.60
N ASP A 15 5.64 4.98 10.55
CA ASP A 15 7.03 5.43 10.41
C ASP A 15 7.77 4.70 9.29
N LYS A 16 7.57 3.38 9.16
CA LYS A 16 8.12 2.60 8.03
C LYS A 16 7.66 3.13 6.67
N LEU A 17 6.39 3.51 6.55
CA LEU A 17 5.86 4.08 5.31
C LEU A 17 6.34 5.51 5.09
N LYS A 18 6.52 6.27 6.17
CA LYS A 18 7.03 7.64 6.14
C LYS A 18 8.49 7.67 5.72
N GLU A 19 9.34 6.76 6.19
CA GLU A 19 10.73 6.61 5.75
C GLU A 19 10.82 6.29 4.25
N LEU A 20 9.90 5.49 3.73
CA LEU A 20 9.85 5.17 2.30
C LEU A 20 9.44 6.38 1.44
N THR A 21 8.49 7.18 1.93
CA THR A 21 7.89 8.30 1.18
C THR A 21 8.66 9.61 1.34
N ARG A 22 9.45 9.78 2.40
CA ARG A 22 10.11 11.06 2.72
C ARG A 22 11.53 11.12 2.16
N GLY A 23 11.78 12.10 1.28
CA GLY A 23 13.14 12.50 0.86
C GLY A 23 13.72 11.79 -0.36
N LYS A 24 13.04 10.81 -0.97
CA LYS A 24 13.59 10.01 -2.09
C LYS A 24 13.21 10.46 -3.51
N GLY A 25 12.72 11.69 -3.70
CA GLY A 25 12.40 12.22 -5.04
C GLY A 25 11.15 11.62 -5.70
N GLY A 26 10.40 10.76 -4.99
CA GLY A 26 9.15 10.16 -5.44
C GLY A 26 9.06 8.67 -5.08
N ILE A 27 7.86 8.18 -4.76
CA ILE A 27 7.61 6.74 -4.70
C ILE A 27 7.45 6.25 -6.14
N ASN A 28 8.15 5.17 -6.48
CA ASN A 28 7.97 4.45 -7.75
C ASN A 28 7.47 3.02 -7.49
N LYS A 29 7.06 2.33 -8.55
CA LYS A 29 6.51 0.98 -8.44
C LYS A 29 7.55 -0.01 -7.89
N GLU A 30 8.82 0.12 -8.29
CA GLU A 30 9.88 -0.78 -7.85
C GLU A 30 10.18 -0.63 -6.35
N SER A 31 10.31 0.61 -5.85
CA SER A 31 10.56 0.88 -4.43
C SER A 31 9.41 0.42 -3.55
N LEU A 32 8.17 0.59 -4.02
CA LEU A 32 6.98 0.10 -3.32
C LEU A 32 6.92 -1.43 -3.30
N ALA A 33 7.22 -2.08 -4.42
CA ALA A 33 7.26 -3.54 -4.50
C ALA A 33 8.36 -4.12 -3.60
N ALA A 34 9.55 -3.53 -3.60
CA ALA A 34 10.63 -3.90 -2.69
C ALA A 34 10.23 -3.73 -1.22
N PHE A 35 9.55 -2.63 -0.87
CA PHE A 35 9.02 -2.42 0.47
C PHE A 35 7.97 -3.48 0.87
N ILE A 36 7.06 -3.83 -0.03
CA ILE A 36 6.05 -4.88 0.26
C ILE A 36 6.71 -6.24 0.51
N GLN A 37 7.83 -6.54 -0.16
CA GLN A 37 8.57 -7.79 0.05
C GLN A 37 9.20 -7.88 1.45
N THR A 38 9.64 -6.76 2.04
CA THR A 38 10.23 -6.75 3.39
C THR A 38 9.19 -6.90 4.51
N LEU A 39 7.90 -6.77 4.22
CA LEU A 39 6.83 -6.93 5.21
C LEU A 39 6.65 -8.42 5.58
N ASN A 40 6.51 -8.69 6.87
CA ASN A 40 6.14 -10.01 7.38
C ASN A 40 4.62 -10.20 7.32
N ILE A 41 4.08 -10.31 6.11
CA ILE A 41 2.65 -10.54 5.83
C ILE A 41 2.48 -11.75 4.90
N PRO A 42 1.30 -12.41 4.88
CA PRO A 42 1.03 -13.52 3.99
C PRO A 42 1.27 -13.18 2.51
N ALA A 43 1.72 -14.17 1.73
CA ALA A 43 2.01 -14.00 0.31
C ALA A 43 0.80 -13.49 -0.51
N SER A 44 -0.40 -13.91 -0.14
CA SER A 44 -1.65 -13.45 -0.75
C SER A 44 -1.85 -11.93 -0.59
N GLU A 45 -1.53 -11.38 0.57
CA GLU A 45 -1.62 -9.93 0.81
C GLU A 45 -0.47 -9.19 0.15
N LYS A 46 0.73 -9.79 0.03
CA LYS A 46 1.82 -9.22 -0.78
C LYS A 46 1.40 -9.08 -2.24
N GLN A 47 0.84 -10.14 -2.84
CA GLN A 47 0.32 -10.09 -4.21
C GLN A 47 -0.77 -9.05 -4.37
N ARG A 48 -1.73 -9.00 -3.44
CA ARG A 48 -2.80 -8.00 -3.46
C ARG A 48 -2.25 -6.57 -3.41
N LEU A 49 -1.27 -6.30 -2.55
CA LEU A 49 -0.64 -4.98 -2.45
C LEU A 49 0.18 -4.63 -3.70
N GLN A 50 0.81 -5.61 -4.35
CA GLN A 50 1.58 -5.42 -5.60
C GLN A 50 0.68 -5.21 -6.82
N ALA A 51 -0.54 -5.75 -6.80
CA ALA A 51 -1.54 -5.53 -7.85
C ALA A 51 -2.20 -4.15 -7.78
N LEU A 52 -2.09 -3.45 -6.65
CA LEU A 52 -2.63 -2.10 -6.50
C LEU A 52 -1.79 -1.09 -7.31
N SER A 53 -2.49 -0.22 -8.02
CA SER A 53 -1.91 0.95 -8.69
C SER A 53 -2.69 2.21 -8.30
N PRO A 54 -2.10 3.42 -8.43
CA PRO A 54 -2.81 4.67 -8.17
C PRO A 54 -4.13 4.79 -8.94
N GLU A 55 -4.15 4.30 -10.18
CA GLU A 55 -5.32 4.32 -11.06
C GLU A 55 -6.44 3.38 -10.60
N THR A 56 -6.09 2.24 -10.02
CA THR A 56 -7.06 1.23 -9.54
C THR A 56 -7.43 1.42 -8.07
N TYR A 57 -6.68 2.24 -7.34
CA TYR A 57 -6.91 2.52 -5.92
C TYR A 57 -7.92 3.66 -5.71
N THR A 58 -9.10 3.55 -6.34
CA THR A 58 -10.18 4.56 -6.28
C THR A 58 -11.27 4.22 -5.27
N GLY A 59 -11.15 3.09 -4.57
CA GLY A 59 -12.12 2.67 -3.55
C GLY A 59 -13.52 2.47 -4.13
N LYS A 60 -14.54 3.05 -3.48
CA LYS A 60 -15.94 2.97 -3.93
C LYS A 60 -16.36 4.12 -4.85
N ALA A 61 -15.43 4.89 -5.39
CA ALA A 61 -15.74 6.09 -6.17
C ALA A 61 -16.73 5.82 -7.31
N ALA A 62 -16.48 4.81 -8.14
CA ALA A 62 -17.35 4.46 -9.26
C ALA A 62 -18.72 3.93 -8.82
N GLU A 63 -18.80 3.26 -7.66
CA GLU A 63 -20.06 2.75 -7.11
C GLU A 63 -20.93 3.89 -6.60
N LEU A 64 -20.34 4.84 -5.87
CA LEU A 64 -21.05 5.99 -5.32
C LEU A 64 -21.50 6.96 -6.42
N ALA A 65 -20.70 7.14 -7.47
CA ALA A 65 -21.04 7.99 -8.61
C ALA A 65 -22.30 7.51 -9.37
N LYS A 66 -22.61 6.21 -9.34
CA LYS A 66 -23.81 5.62 -9.99
C LYS A 66 -25.08 5.72 -9.16
N ARG A 67 -24.99 6.15 -7.90
CA ARG A 67 -26.14 6.28 -6.97
C ARG A 67 -26.78 7.66 -7.02
N ILE A 68 -26.27 8.54 -7.87
CA ILE A 68 -26.73 9.90 -8.14
C ILE A 68 -27.49 9.87 -9.45
#